data_AF-A0A9R0HRG9-F1
#
_entry.id   AF-A0A9R0HRG9-F1
#
_cell.length_a   1.000
_cell.length_b   1.000
_cell.length_c   1.000
_cell.angle_alpha   90.00
_cell.angle_beta   90.00
_cell.angle_gamma   90.00
#
_symmetry.space_group_name_H-M   'P 1'
#
loop_
_entity.id
_entity.type
_entity.pdbx_description
1 polymer ?
#
loop_
_entity_poly.entity_id
_entity_poly.type
_entity_poly.pdbx_seq_one_letter_code
_entity_poly.pdbx_strand_id
1 'polypeptide(L)'
;MAATTAMMAEPSATAMKSNEAMKIAIAISLVRSKLLSQPHSSVSSSASRTFHWKQKAKNRKQEMLRLSDELKRLEGDLGCDLYPESASCKCYFFKNLQIVSPKKFIDDSDHRLNDVLRRRFLRLVRLHKRIKRKASNSIDQRAFSEFYKEEDIEKLKISAEYLVDLCETPSMVKKPDFANLAHQAVDFILSSVTHVLSTGKDVSVTEGVISNLIVRLVKRMCTPLEDEVCDPETDGRIHIQHIIRMLGKASYVGQRIFLSVCHRISELAERLLLLDPFDESFPQIHDSMFVMIQLIEFLVSDYLVTWSKEEGFEISLFEEWLTSFLHARKTLQSMEKRSGLYALYMDRVTGEMARQVGQIPSFQTLNQDILDELFR
;
A
#
# COMPACT_ATOMS: atom_id res chain seq x y z
N MET A 1 25.80 24.72 -75.10
CA MET A 1 24.35 24.79 -75.42
C MET A 1 23.62 24.83 -74.10
N ALA A 2 23.26 26.02 -73.58
CA ALA A 2 21.99 26.73 -73.84
C ALA A 2 20.77 25.88 -73.39
N ALA A 3 19.84 26.31 -72.55
CA ALA A 3 19.53 27.63 -72.01
C ALA A 3 18.59 27.55 -70.77
N THR A 4 18.67 28.56 -69.91
CA THR A 4 17.61 29.26 -69.13
C THR A 4 16.30 28.56 -68.73
N THR A 5 15.93 28.65 -67.44
CA THR A 5 14.86 29.59 -66.99
C THR A 5 14.91 29.84 -65.48
N ALA A 6 14.72 31.11 -65.11
CA ALA A 6 14.54 31.61 -63.74
C ALA A 6 13.05 31.62 -63.38
N MET A 7 12.70 31.36 -62.12
CA MET A 7 11.48 31.90 -61.52
C MET A 7 11.71 32.26 -60.04
N MET A 8 11.38 33.51 -59.75
CA MET A 8 11.40 34.15 -58.44
C MET A 8 10.30 33.60 -57.54
N ALA A 9 10.60 33.40 -56.26
CA ALA A 9 9.59 33.07 -55.25
C ALA A 9 9.03 34.36 -54.63
N GLU A 10 7.72 34.61 -54.84
CA GLU A 10 6.94 35.61 -54.13
C GLU A 10 6.86 35.29 -52.62
N PRO A 11 6.98 36.27 -51.71
CA PRO A 11 6.80 36.03 -50.28
C PRO A 11 5.31 35.97 -49.93
N SER A 12 4.92 34.86 -49.29
CA SER A 12 3.55 34.52 -48.90
C SER A 12 2.89 35.56 -47.98
N ALA A 13 1.59 35.82 -48.24
CA ALA A 13 0.71 36.78 -47.56
C ALA A 13 0.57 36.62 -46.02
N THR A 14 1.08 35.53 -45.42
CA THR A 14 1.16 35.32 -43.97
C THR A 14 2.27 36.14 -43.29
N ALA A 15 3.36 36.46 -43.99
CA ALA A 15 4.44 37.30 -43.46
C ALA A 15 4.02 38.77 -43.34
N MET A 16 3.17 39.26 -44.27
CA MET A 16 2.68 40.65 -44.24
C MET A 16 1.73 40.91 -43.05
N LYS A 17 0.87 39.96 -42.68
CA LYS A 17 -0.03 40.08 -41.51
C LYS A 17 0.73 40.14 -40.17
N SER A 18 1.84 39.39 -40.05
CA SER A 18 2.72 39.44 -38.87
C SER A 18 3.44 40.79 -38.74
N ASN A 19 3.86 41.36 -39.87
CA ASN A 19 4.56 42.65 -39.89
C ASN A 19 3.62 43.80 -39.50
N GLU A 20 2.36 43.76 -39.95
CA GLU A 20 1.36 44.76 -39.59
C GLU A 20 0.98 44.69 -38.11
N ALA A 21 0.80 43.48 -37.55
CA ALA A 21 0.60 43.30 -36.11
C ALA A 21 1.79 43.79 -35.28
N MET A 22 3.02 43.58 -35.76
CA MET A 22 4.23 44.07 -35.11
C MET A 22 4.33 45.60 -35.15
N LYS A 23 4.00 46.24 -36.29
CA LYS A 23 3.95 47.69 -36.41
C LYS A 23 2.89 48.31 -35.49
N ILE A 24 1.72 47.68 -35.37
CA ILE A 24 0.66 48.12 -34.46
C ILE A 24 1.12 47.97 -33.00
N ALA A 25 1.77 46.86 -32.63
CA ALA A 25 2.31 46.67 -31.29
C ALA A 25 3.40 47.69 -30.94
N ILE A 26 4.27 48.04 -31.91
CA ILE A 26 5.29 49.08 -31.76
C ILE A 26 4.64 50.47 -31.64
N ALA A 27 3.63 50.77 -32.45
CA ALA A 27 2.90 52.04 -32.38
C ALA A 27 2.18 52.20 -31.02
N ILE A 28 1.50 51.16 -30.53
CA ILE A 28 0.86 51.14 -29.20
C ILE A 28 1.91 51.31 -28.09
N SER A 29 3.07 50.66 -28.22
CA SER A 29 4.17 50.78 -27.24
C SER A 29 4.77 52.19 -27.22
N LEU A 30 4.94 52.83 -28.38
CA LEU A 30 5.43 54.20 -28.49
C LEU A 30 4.41 55.22 -27.96
N VAL A 31 3.13 55.04 -28.26
CA VAL A 31 2.04 55.87 -27.73
C VAL A 31 1.94 55.75 -26.22
N ARG A 32 2.01 54.53 -25.66
CA ARG A 32 2.09 54.31 -24.20
C ARG A 32 3.34 54.93 -23.59
N SER A 33 4.50 54.86 -24.27
CA SER A 33 5.73 55.49 -23.78
C SER A 33 5.66 57.02 -23.77
N LYS A 34 4.98 57.64 -24.76
CA LYS A 34 4.77 59.10 -24.82
C LYS A 34 3.71 59.59 -23.84
N LEU A 35 2.63 58.83 -23.62
CA LEU A 35 1.61 59.15 -22.61
C LEU A 35 2.14 59.02 -21.17
N LEU A 36 3.11 58.13 -20.93
CA LEU A 36 3.84 58.04 -19.66
C LEU A 36 4.96 59.10 -19.52
N SER A 37 5.22 59.89 -20.56
CA SER A 37 6.30 60.88 -20.63
C SER A 37 5.78 62.30 -20.82
N GLN A 38 4.91 62.79 -19.92
CA GLN A 38 4.76 64.22 -19.61
C GLN A 38 4.14 64.42 -18.21
N PRO A 39 4.36 65.56 -17.52
CA PRO A 39 5.42 65.64 -16.52
C PRO A 39 4.89 66.00 -15.12
N HIS A 40 5.28 65.22 -14.11
CA HIS A 40 5.36 65.72 -12.74
C HIS A 40 6.80 65.61 -12.24
N SER A 41 7.43 66.78 -12.20
CA SER A 41 8.43 67.20 -11.20
C SER A 41 9.48 66.16 -10.76
N SER A 42 10.68 66.28 -11.32
CA SER A 42 11.87 66.75 -10.58
C SER A 42 13.15 66.33 -11.29
N VAL A 43 14.05 67.30 -11.40
CA VAL A 43 15.39 67.17 -11.95
C VAL A 43 16.17 66.13 -11.13
N SER A 44 16.19 64.88 -11.60
CA SER A 44 17.10 63.86 -11.12
C SER A 44 18.14 63.61 -12.20
N SER A 45 19.38 63.97 -11.88
CA SER A 45 20.54 63.89 -12.76
C SER A 45 20.66 62.49 -13.39
N SER A 46 21.24 62.43 -14.59
CA SER A 46 21.57 61.18 -15.29
C SER A 46 22.26 60.15 -14.37
N ALA A 47 23.08 60.63 -13.42
CA ALA A 47 23.75 59.81 -12.41
C ALA A 47 22.76 59.11 -11.45
N SER A 48 21.68 59.77 -11.03
CA SER A 48 20.67 59.21 -10.12
C SER A 48 19.86 58.07 -10.77
N ARG A 49 19.48 58.23 -12.05
CA ARG A 49 18.81 57.15 -12.80
C ARG A 49 19.73 55.95 -13.00
N THR A 50 21.01 56.19 -13.29
CA THR A 50 22.00 55.14 -13.47
C THR A 50 22.23 54.37 -12.18
N PHE A 51 22.25 55.06 -11.03
CA PHE A 51 22.35 54.45 -9.71
C PHE A 51 21.11 53.62 -9.35
N HIS A 52 19.91 54.12 -9.66
CA HIS A 52 18.66 53.37 -9.48
C HIS A 52 18.61 52.08 -10.30
N TRP A 53 18.98 52.13 -11.59
CA TRP A 53 19.03 50.93 -12.44
C TRP A 53 20.10 49.94 -11.98
N LYS A 54 21.25 50.43 -11.51
CA LYS A 54 22.31 49.62 -10.92
C LYS A 54 21.86 48.91 -9.64
N GLN A 55 21.14 49.61 -8.76
CA GLN A 55 20.58 49.02 -7.54
C GLN A 55 19.48 48.01 -7.85
N LYS A 56 18.59 48.31 -8.81
CA LYS A 56 17.53 47.40 -9.26
C LYS A 56 18.10 46.12 -9.90
N ALA A 57 19.16 46.24 -10.69
CA ALA A 57 19.87 45.09 -11.26
C ALA A 57 20.54 44.23 -10.17
N LYS A 58 21.14 44.87 -9.16
CA LYS A 58 21.74 44.16 -8.01
C LYS A 58 20.69 43.41 -7.19
N ASN A 59 19.56 44.04 -6.88
CA ASN A 59 18.46 43.41 -6.16
C ASN A 59 17.86 42.25 -6.96
N ARG A 60 17.67 42.41 -8.29
CA ARG A 60 17.21 41.31 -9.16
C ARG A 60 18.21 40.16 -9.24
N LYS A 61 19.51 40.44 -9.25
CA LYS A 61 20.54 39.41 -9.23
C LYS A 61 20.53 38.63 -7.91
N GLN A 62 20.34 39.31 -6.78
CA GLN A 62 20.17 38.64 -5.49
C GLN A 62 18.88 37.81 -5.43
N GLU A 63 17.78 38.32 -5.95
CA GLU A 63 16.51 37.58 -5.99
C GLU A 63 16.58 36.38 -6.93
N MET A 64 17.23 36.50 -8.09
CA MET A 64 17.47 35.34 -8.97
C MET A 64 18.39 34.30 -8.32
N LEU A 65 19.40 34.71 -7.56
CA LEU A 65 20.25 33.76 -6.84
C LEU A 65 19.46 33.06 -5.72
N ARG A 66 18.63 33.81 -4.98
CA ARG A 66 17.73 33.26 -3.98
C ARG A 66 16.74 32.27 -4.59
N LEU A 67 16.07 32.65 -5.67
CA LEU A 67 15.13 31.80 -6.40
C LEU A 67 15.83 30.60 -7.05
N SER A 68 17.07 30.75 -7.50
CA SER A 68 17.87 29.63 -8.03
C SER A 68 18.29 28.66 -6.92
N ASP A 69 18.61 29.14 -5.72
CA ASP A 69 18.86 28.28 -4.55
C ASP A 69 17.58 27.63 -4.02
N GLU A 70 16.44 28.33 -4.11
CA GLU A 70 15.13 27.78 -3.77
C GLU A 70 14.71 26.72 -4.80
N LEU A 71 14.92 26.98 -6.09
CA LEU A 71 14.76 25.99 -7.16
C LEU A 71 15.71 24.82 -7.00
N LYS A 72 16.99 25.00 -6.63
CA LYS A 72 17.90 23.89 -6.33
C LYS A 72 17.47 23.07 -5.12
N ARG A 73 16.89 23.71 -4.10
CA ARG A 73 16.30 22.99 -2.95
C ARG A 73 15.05 22.20 -3.36
N LEU A 74 14.19 22.78 -4.19
CA LEU A 74 13.00 22.13 -4.73
C LEU A 74 13.34 21.04 -5.77
N GLU A 75 14.39 21.23 -6.57
CA GLU A 75 14.94 20.25 -7.50
C GLU A 75 15.63 19.10 -6.77
N GLY A 76 16.30 19.38 -5.64
CA GLY A 76 16.75 18.32 -4.72
C GLY A 76 15.58 17.51 -4.12
N ASP A 77 14.37 18.10 -4.08
CA ASP A 77 13.12 17.47 -3.65
C ASP A 77 12.37 16.75 -4.81
N LEU A 78 12.66 17.13 -6.07
CA LEU A 78 12.15 16.51 -7.31
C LEU A 78 13.10 15.42 -7.88
N GLY A 79 14.38 15.45 -7.51
CA GLY A 79 15.41 14.47 -7.87
C GLY A 79 15.46 13.26 -6.93
N CYS A 80 14.54 13.18 -5.94
CA CYS A 80 14.13 11.86 -5.47
C CYS A 80 13.29 11.25 -6.60
N ASP A 81 13.92 10.37 -7.37
CA ASP A 81 13.32 9.62 -8.45
C ASP A 81 11.84 9.29 -8.20
N LEU A 82 11.08 9.26 -9.29
CA LEU A 82 9.67 8.83 -9.37
C LEU A 82 9.41 7.45 -8.77
N TYR A 83 10.46 6.75 -8.35
CA TYR A 83 10.44 5.66 -7.39
C TYR A 83 11.43 6.01 -6.28
N PRO A 84 11.05 5.97 -4.99
CA PRO A 84 12.10 5.82 -4.00
C PRO A 84 12.90 4.58 -4.42
N GLU A 85 14.24 4.62 -4.36
CA GLU A 85 15.04 3.43 -4.07
C GLU A 85 14.48 2.87 -2.76
N SER A 86 13.40 2.12 -2.89
CA SER A 86 12.86 1.28 -1.86
C SER A 86 13.93 0.22 -1.76
N ALA A 87 14.71 0.31 -0.68
CA ALA A 87 15.67 -0.72 -0.35
C ALA A 87 15.00 -2.06 -0.65
N SER A 88 15.55 -2.81 -1.61
CA SER A 88 14.92 -4.02 -2.11
C SER A 88 14.54 -4.88 -0.91
N CYS A 89 13.27 -5.28 -0.85
CA CYS A 89 12.78 -6.06 0.27
C CYS A 89 13.71 -7.26 0.49
N LYS A 90 14.31 -7.36 1.67
CA LYS A 90 15.16 -8.49 2.04
C LYS A 90 14.35 -9.71 2.48
N CYS A 91 13.01 -9.67 2.39
CA CYS A 91 12.15 -10.78 2.78
C CYS A 91 12.49 -12.00 1.92
N TYR A 92 13.04 -13.02 2.59
CA TYR A 92 13.46 -14.27 1.98
C TYR A 92 12.31 -14.96 1.24
N PHE A 93 11.08 -14.80 1.75
CA PHE A 93 9.86 -15.37 1.18
C PHE A 93 9.60 -14.87 -0.25
N PHE A 94 9.62 -13.55 -0.46
CA PHE A 94 9.42 -12.98 -1.80
C PHE A 94 10.68 -13.09 -2.68
N LYS A 95 11.89 -13.16 -2.08
CA LYS A 95 13.16 -13.17 -2.80
C LYS A 95 13.44 -14.49 -3.54
N ASN A 96 13.09 -15.64 -2.96
CA ASN A 96 13.36 -16.94 -3.61
C ASN A 96 12.42 -17.22 -4.79
N LEU A 97 11.26 -16.57 -4.82
CA LEU A 97 10.26 -16.74 -5.88
C LEU A 97 10.57 -15.87 -7.11
N GLN A 98 11.31 -14.76 -6.95
CA GLN A 98 11.78 -13.93 -8.07
C GLN A 98 12.88 -14.59 -8.93
N ILE A 99 13.50 -15.69 -8.46
CA ILE A 99 14.59 -16.37 -9.17
C ILE A 99 14.07 -17.19 -10.36
N VAL A 100 12.78 -17.49 -10.44
CA VAL A 100 12.25 -18.50 -11.37
C VAL A 100 11.70 -17.92 -12.69
N SER A 101 11.38 -16.63 -12.79
CA SER A 101 10.77 -16.09 -14.03
C SER A 101 11.48 -14.88 -14.64
N PRO A 102 12.38 -15.08 -15.62
CA PRO A 102 12.85 -14.04 -16.52
C PRO A 102 12.19 -14.22 -17.90
N LYS A 103 10.85 -14.19 -18.00
CA LYS A 103 10.20 -14.00 -19.31
C LYS A 103 9.74 -12.56 -19.44
N LYS A 104 10.37 -11.84 -20.39
CA LYS A 104 9.91 -10.52 -20.85
C LYS A 104 8.50 -10.69 -21.41
N PHE A 105 7.50 -10.17 -20.71
CA PHE A 105 6.15 -10.07 -21.25
C PHE A 105 5.95 -8.69 -21.87
N ILE A 106 5.78 -8.72 -23.18
CA ILE A 106 5.08 -7.70 -23.96
C ILE A 106 3.63 -8.20 -24.00
N ASP A 107 2.77 -7.71 -23.12
CA ASP A 107 1.39 -7.38 -23.46
C ASP A 107 0.77 -6.52 -22.35
N ASP A 108 0.10 -5.46 -22.78
CA ASP A 108 -0.44 -4.36 -21.99
C ASP A 108 -1.96 -4.57 -21.83
N SER A 109 -2.34 -5.56 -21.02
CA SER A 109 -3.74 -5.73 -20.63
C SER A 109 -4.03 -4.92 -19.37
N ASP A 110 -5.06 -4.07 -19.49
CA ASP A 110 -5.42 -2.91 -18.65
C ASP A 110 -5.94 -3.26 -17.23
N HIS A 111 -5.33 -4.22 -16.53
CA HIS A 111 -5.59 -4.50 -15.11
C HIS A 111 -4.77 -3.55 -14.24
N ARG A 112 -5.10 -2.26 -14.34
CA ARG A 112 -4.38 -1.21 -13.64
C ARG A 112 -4.90 -1.09 -12.22
N LEU A 113 -4.09 -1.55 -11.26
CA LEU A 113 -4.14 -1.16 -9.86
C LEU A 113 -4.65 0.28 -9.74
N ASN A 114 -5.60 0.53 -8.85
CA ASN A 114 -6.30 1.79 -8.79
C ASN A 114 -5.32 2.96 -8.60
N ASP A 115 -5.05 3.70 -9.68
CA ASP A 115 -4.07 4.78 -9.69
C ASP A 115 -4.38 5.88 -8.66
N VAL A 116 -5.65 6.08 -8.33
CA VAL A 116 -6.07 7.04 -7.30
C VAL A 116 -5.67 6.52 -5.92
N LEU A 117 -6.02 5.28 -5.58
CA LEU A 117 -5.65 4.65 -4.31
C LEU A 117 -4.13 4.54 -4.17
N ARG A 118 -3.43 4.09 -5.22
CA ARG A 118 -1.97 4.04 -5.27
C ARG A 118 -1.35 5.40 -4.99
N ARG A 119 -1.83 6.46 -5.64
CA ARG A 119 -1.31 7.83 -5.41
C ARG A 119 -1.61 8.32 -3.99
N ARG A 120 -2.78 8.01 -3.44
CA ARG A 120 -3.13 8.35 -2.04
C ARG A 120 -2.20 7.65 -1.06
N PHE A 121 -2.04 6.32 -1.19
CA PHE A 121 -1.13 5.55 -0.36
C PHE A 121 0.33 6.02 -0.46
N LEU A 122 0.84 6.23 -1.68
CA LEU A 122 2.22 6.73 -1.86
C LEU A 122 2.42 8.14 -1.29
N ARG A 123 1.38 8.99 -1.25
CA ARG A 123 1.44 10.29 -0.55
C ARG A 123 1.60 10.08 0.95
N LEU A 124 0.85 9.14 1.55
CA LEU A 124 1.01 8.77 2.97
C LEU A 124 2.44 8.28 3.27
N VAL A 125 2.96 7.37 2.45
CA VAL A 125 4.33 6.85 2.57
C VAL A 125 5.38 7.96 2.51
N ARG A 126 5.27 8.84 1.52
CA ARG A 126 6.23 9.96 1.33
C ARG A 126 6.16 10.93 2.51
N LEU A 127 4.96 11.26 2.98
CA LEU A 127 4.77 12.16 4.11
C LEU A 127 5.36 11.57 5.39
N HIS A 128 5.09 10.30 5.68
CA HIS A 128 5.65 9.60 6.84
C HIS A 128 7.19 9.55 6.80
N LYS A 129 7.78 9.23 5.63
CA LYS A 129 9.24 9.21 5.46
C LYS A 129 9.85 10.60 5.67
N ARG A 130 9.19 11.66 5.17
CA ARG A 130 9.61 13.06 5.42
C ARG A 130 9.62 13.38 6.91
N ILE A 131 8.59 12.94 7.65
CA ILE A 131 8.49 13.18 9.10
C ILE A 131 9.58 12.42 9.85
N LYS A 132 9.80 11.14 9.54
CA LYS A 132 10.85 10.32 10.17
C LYS A 132 12.25 10.91 9.97
N ARG A 133 12.54 11.46 8.78
CA ARG A 133 13.82 12.15 8.51
C ARG A 133 13.93 13.52 9.17
N LYS A 134 12.80 14.21 9.40
CA LYS A 134 12.78 15.57 9.99
C LYS A 134 12.65 15.56 11.51
N ALA A 135 12.29 14.44 12.14
CA ALA A 135 12.34 14.30 13.60
C ALA A 135 13.75 14.50 14.20
N SER A 136 14.81 14.52 13.37
CA SER A 136 16.18 14.85 13.77
C SER A 136 16.55 16.34 13.61
N ASN A 137 15.75 17.18 12.94
CA ASN A 137 16.07 18.60 12.69
C ASN A 137 14.85 19.51 13.01
N SER A 138 15.04 20.46 13.92
CA SER A 138 13.99 21.20 14.65
C SER A 138 13.19 22.27 13.87
N ILE A 139 13.11 22.21 12.54
CA ILE A 139 12.52 23.31 11.75
C ILE A 139 11.56 22.73 10.70
N ASP A 140 10.32 22.41 11.10
CA ASP A 140 9.12 22.51 10.25
C ASP A 140 7.85 22.01 10.96
N GLN A 141 7.21 22.85 11.78
CA GLN A 141 5.92 22.53 12.42
C GLN A 141 4.77 22.32 11.41
N ARG A 142 4.88 22.83 10.18
CA ARG A 142 3.77 22.83 9.21
C ARG A 142 3.53 21.45 8.57
N ALA A 143 4.59 20.73 8.18
CA ALA A 143 4.48 19.36 7.65
C ALA A 143 4.10 18.34 8.74
N PHE A 144 4.52 18.60 9.99
CA PHE A 144 4.06 17.84 11.15
C PHE A 144 2.57 18.05 11.39
N SER A 145 2.05 19.29 11.29
CA SER A 145 0.63 19.60 11.49
C SER A 145 -0.30 18.94 10.46
N GLU A 146 0.10 18.78 9.20
CA GLU A 146 -0.72 18.10 8.18
C GLU A 146 -0.85 16.59 8.40
N PHE A 147 0.18 15.92 8.91
CA PHE A 147 0.13 14.48 9.20
C PHE A 147 -0.69 14.12 10.44
N TYR A 148 -0.74 15.02 11.43
CA TYR A 148 -1.65 14.89 12.57
C TYR A 148 -3.10 15.30 12.24
N LYS A 149 -3.33 15.98 11.10
CA LYS A 149 -4.68 16.30 10.63
C LYS A 149 -5.35 15.16 9.87
N GLU A 150 -4.56 14.27 9.26
CA GLU A 150 -5.10 13.05 8.65
C GLU A 150 -5.37 12.06 9.78
N GLU A 151 -6.65 11.89 10.13
CA GLU A 151 -7.12 10.99 11.18
C GLU A 151 -6.51 9.60 10.95
N ASP A 152 -5.96 8.97 12.00
CA ASP A 152 -5.25 7.68 11.84
C ASP A 152 -6.15 6.58 11.28
N ILE A 153 -7.46 6.73 11.43
CA ILE A 153 -8.49 5.92 10.81
C ILE A 153 -8.49 6.06 9.29
N GLU A 154 -8.32 7.27 8.75
CA GLU A 154 -8.26 7.48 7.31
C GLU A 154 -6.97 6.87 6.73
N LYS A 155 -5.85 7.02 7.43
CA LYS A 155 -4.60 6.33 7.07
C LYS A 155 -4.80 4.81 7.07
N LEU A 156 -5.48 4.29 8.08
CA LEU A 156 -5.82 2.87 8.19
C LEU A 156 -6.69 2.42 7.02
N LYS A 157 -7.77 3.14 6.72
CA LYS A 157 -8.68 2.85 5.60
C LYS A 157 -7.95 2.85 4.26
N ILE A 158 -7.21 3.91 3.95
CA ILE A 158 -6.45 4.01 2.69
C ILE A 158 -5.44 2.87 2.57
N SER A 159 -4.72 2.54 3.65
CA SER A 159 -3.71 1.48 3.63
C SER A 159 -4.35 0.09 3.49
N ALA A 160 -5.47 -0.16 4.16
CA ALA A 160 -6.23 -1.40 4.06
C ALA A 160 -6.83 -1.58 2.65
N GLU A 161 -7.50 -0.56 2.11
CA GLU A 161 -8.05 -0.57 0.75
C GLU A 161 -6.95 -0.80 -0.29
N TYR A 162 -5.82 -0.10 -0.14
CA TYR A 162 -4.67 -0.25 -1.03
C TYR A 162 -4.09 -1.67 -0.99
N LEU A 163 -3.96 -2.27 0.20
CA LEU A 163 -3.45 -3.63 0.33
C LEU A 163 -4.38 -4.65 -0.34
N VAL A 164 -5.70 -4.48 -0.21
CA VAL A 164 -6.65 -5.36 -0.90
C VAL A 164 -6.58 -5.20 -2.42
N ASP A 165 -6.56 -3.96 -2.92
CA ASP A 165 -6.43 -3.67 -4.37
C ASP A 165 -5.13 -4.27 -4.93
N LEU A 166 -4.03 -4.19 -4.17
CA LEU A 166 -2.74 -4.80 -4.50
C LEU A 166 -2.84 -6.34 -4.62
N CYS A 167 -3.64 -6.98 -3.78
CA CYS A 167 -3.84 -8.44 -3.74
C CYS A 167 -4.85 -8.95 -4.79
N GLU A 168 -5.82 -8.12 -5.17
CA GLU A 168 -6.83 -8.44 -6.18
C GLU A 168 -6.30 -8.27 -7.62
N THR A 169 -5.18 -7.56 -7.80
CA THR A 169 -4.60 -7.33 -9.14
C THR A 169 -3.71 -8.51 -9.59
N PRO A 170 -4.07 -9.29 -10.63
CA PRO A 170 -3.40 -10.55 -11.00
C PRO A 170 -1.92 -10.39 -11.38
N SER A 171 -1.58 -9.26 -12.01
CA SER A 171 -0.24 -9.01 -12.55
C SER A 171 0.75 -8.38 -11.57
N MET A 172 0.33 -8.03 -10.34
CA MET A 172 1.20 -7.31 -9.39
C MET A 172 2.22 -8.20 -8.72
N VAL A 173 1.90 -9.48 -8.46
CA VAL A 173 2.82 -10.42 -7.79
C VAL A 173 4.15 -10.57 -8.54
N LYS A 174 4.10 -10.42 -9.87
CA LYS A 174 5.26 -10.50 -10.78
C LYS A 174 6.08 -9.20 -10.85
N LYS A 175 5.60 -8.10 -10.25
CA LYS A 175 6.34 -6.83 -10.24
C LYS A 175 7.38 -6.81 -9.12
N PRO A 176 8.60 -6.29 -9.39
CA PRO A 176 9.68 -6.26 -8.40
C PRO A 176 9.31 -5.44 -7.14
N ASP A 177 8.40 -4.49 -7.28
CA ASP A 177 7.97 -3.61 -6.19
C ASP A 177 6.88 -4.21 -5.29
N PHE A 178 6.26 -5.33 -5.66
CA PHE A 178 5.12 -5.90 -4.91
C PHE A 178 5.47 -6.12 -3.44
N ALA A 179 6.59 -6.82 -3.20
CA ALA A 179 7.05 -7.10 -1.85
C ALA A 179 7.27 -5.81 -1.04
N ASN A 180 7.85 -4.77 -1.66
CA ASN A 180 8.09 -3.49 -1.01
C ASN A 180 6.77 -2.78 -0.66
N LEU A 181 5.81 -2.79 -1.59
CA LEU A 181 4.50 -2.14 -1.41
C LEU A 181 3.64 -2.88 -0.39
N ALA A 182 3.63 -4.20 -0.42
CA ALA A 182 2.90 -5.04 0.53
C ALA A 182 3.43 -4.86 1.96
N HIS A 183 4.76 -4.93 2.18
CA HIS A 183 5.34 -4.68 3.51
C HIS A 183 5.02 -3.26 4.00
N GLN A 184 5.16 -2.26 3.13
CA GLN A 184 4.84 -0.88 3.52
C GLN A 184 3.36 -0.74 3.91
N ALA A 185 2.43 -1.32 3.14
CA ALA A 185 1.02 -1.25 3.48
C ALA A 185 0.72 -1.94 4.82
N VAL A 186 1.29 -3.13 5.05
CA VAL A 186 1.18 -3.84 6.32
C VAL A 186 1.75 -3.02 7.48
N ASP A 187 2.96 -2.48 7.35
CA ASP A 187 3.60 -1.66 8.39
C ASP A 187 2.75 -0.44 8.76
N PHE A 188 2.15 0.22 7.77
CA PHE A 188 1.24 1.34 7.98
C PHE A 188 -0.03 0.91 8.70
N ILE A 189 -0.65 -0.20 8.30
CA ILE A 189 -1.85 -0.75 8.96
C ILE A 189 -1.55 -1.04 10.43
N LEU A 190 -0.48 -1.78 10.72
CA LEU A 190 -0.11 -2.15 12.09
C LEU A 190 0.24 -0.94 12.94
N SER A 191 0.94 0.04 12.37
CA SER A 191 1.26 1.30 13.07
C SER A 191 0.00 2.10 13.40
N SER A 192 -0.93 2.22 12.45
CA SER A 192 -2.21 2.92 12.66
C SER A 192 -3.06 2.22 13.72
N VAL A 193 -3.20 0.89 13.66
CA VAL A 193 -3.94 0.10 14.67
C VAL A 193 -3.36 0.33 16.06
N THR A 194 -2.04 0.21 16.21
CA THR A 194 -1.36 0.42 17.50
C THR A 194 -1.63 1.83 18.04
N HIS A 195 -1.56 2.84 17.18
CA HIS A 195 -1.82 4.22 17.59
C HIS A 195 -3.28 4.44 17.99
N VAL A 196 -4.24 3.94 17.20
CA VAL A 196 -5.66 4.08 17.53
C VAL A 196 -6.00 3.37 18.84
N LEU A 197 -5.50 2.15 19.06
CA LEU A 197 -5.71 1.43 20.31
C LEU A 197 -5.12 2.16 21.52
N SER A 198 -3.93 2.76 21.37
CA SER A 198 -3.30 3.54 22.45
C SER A 198 -4.08 4.81 22.82
N THR A 199 -4.77 5.41 21.84
CA THR A 199 -5.58 6.62 22.07
C THR A 199 -7.00 6.31 22.53
N GLY A 200 -7.47 5.07 22.36
CA GLY A 200 -8.81 4.60 22.73
C GLY A 200 -9.97 5.23 21.93
N LYS A 201 -9.65 6.08 20.94
CA LYS A 201 -10.66 6.72 20.08
C LYS A 201 -11.00 5.79 18.92
N ASP A 202 -12.25 5.79 18.48
CA ASP A 202 -12.66 5.14 17.24
C ASP A 202 -12.35 3.63 17.11
N VAL A 203 -12.24 2.93 18.25
CA VAL A 203 -11.93 1.49 18.31
C VAL A 203 -12.92 0.66 17.49
N SER A 204 -14.22 0.98 17.56
CA SER A 204 -15.26 0.29 16.78
C SER A 204 -15.09 0.47 15.27
N VAL A 205 -14.66 1.65 14.82
CA VAL A 205 -14.42 1.90 13.38
C VAL A 205 -13.18 1.16 12.92
N THR A 206 -12.11 1.16 13.73
CA THR A 206 -10.89 0.38 13.49
C THR A 206 -11.19 -1.10 13.36
N GLU A 207 -12.00 -1.65 14.28
CA GLU A 207 -12.43 -3.03 14.22
C GLU A 207 -13.17 -3.35 12.91
N GLY A 208 -14.11 -2.50 12.50
CA GLY A 208 -14.83 -2.67 11.23
C GLY A 208 -13.91 -2.67 10.01
N VAL A 209 -12.92 -1.78 9.98
CA VAL A 209 -11.94 -1.71 8.87
C VAL A 209 -11.05 -2.95 8.84
N ILE A 210 -10.55 -3.39 10.00
CA ILE A 210 -9.69 -4.58 10.11
C ILE A 210 -10.46 -5.86 9.78
N SER A 211 -11.67 -6.03 10.31
CA SER A 211 -12.51 -7.20 10.01
C SER A 211 -12.83 -7.28 8.51
N ASN A 212 -13.16 -6.16 7.87
CA ASN A 212 -13.39 -6.12 6.42
C ASN A 212 -12.12 -6.45 5.62
N LEU A 213 -10.96 -5.91 6.02
CA LEU A 213 -9.67 -6.22 5.41
C LEU A 213 -9.39 -7.73 5.47
N ILE A 214 -9.53 -8.33 6.65
CA ILE A 214 -9.29 -9.76 6.89
C ILE A 214 -10.21 -10.60 6.02
N VAL A 215 -11.52 -10.32 6.04
CA VAL A 215 -12.50 -11.07 5.23
C VAL A 215 -12.17 -11.01 3.74
N ARG A 216 -11.78 -9.84 3.22
CA ARG A 216 -11.42 -9.70 1.79
C ARG A 216 -10.13 -10.44 1.45
N LEU A 217 -9.10 -10.38 2.30
CA LEU A 217 -7.85 -11.10 2.09
C LEU A 217 -8.03 -12.62 2.20
N VAL A 218 -8.77 -13.10 3.20
CA VAL A 218 -9.09 -14.54 3.36
C VAL A 218 -9.91 -15.03 2.17
N LYS A 219 -10.89 -14.26 1.71
CA LYS A 219 -11.66 -14.58 0.50
C LYS A 219 -10.73 -14.69 -0.71
N ARG A 220 -9.88 -13.68 -0.93
CA ARG A 220 -8.93 -13.67 -2.06
C ARG A 220 -7.93 -14.83 -2.00
N MET A 221 -7.46 -15.20 -0.82
CA MET A 221 -6.60 -16.38 -0.61
C MET A 221 -7.30 -17.69 -1.01
N CYS A 222 -8.63 -17.76 -0.89
CA CYS A 222 -9.43 -18.93 -1.25
C CYS A 222 -9.95 -18.91 -2.71
N THR A 223 -9.74 -17.82 -3.44
CA THR A 223 -10.23 -17.66 -4.82
C THR A 223 -9.05 -17.34 -5.75
N PRO A 224 -8.53 -18.32 -6.52
CA PRO A 224 -7.61 -18.06 -7.61
C PRO A 224 -8.19 -17.07 -8.62
N LEU A 225 -7.33 -16.22 -9.18
CA LEU A 225 -7.69 -15.37 -10.32
C LEU A 225 -7.64 -16.20 -11.61
N GLU A 226 -8.52 -15.89 -12.57
CA GLU A 226 -8.62 -16.61 -13.84
C GLU A 226 -7.28 -16.64 -14.62
N ASP A 227 -6.43 -15.63 -14.45
CA ASP A 227 -5.09 -15.54 -15.06
C ASP A 227 -3.99 -16.33 -14.30
N GLU A 228 -4.22 -16.77 -13.06
CA GLU A 228 -3.27 -17.58 -12.27
C GLU A 228 -3.21 -19.04 -12.74
N VAL A 229 -4.17 -19.47 -13.57
CA VAL A 229 -4.25 -20.82 -14.14
C VAL A 229 -3.11 -21.10 -15.12
N CYS A 230 -2.47 -20.06 -15.67
CA CYS A 230 -1.45 -20.18 -16.72
C CYS A 230 0.00 -20.30 -16.21
N ASP A 231 0.27 -20.15 -14.91
CA ASP A 231 1.64 -20.20 -14.37
C ASP A 231 1.70 -20.93 -13.02
N PRO A 232 1.91 -22.26 -13.02
CA PRO A 232 1.92 -23.07 -11.80
C PRO A 232 3.10 -22.75 -10.86
N GLU A 233 4.07 -21.92 -11.30
CA GLU A 233 5.28 -21.62 -10.52
C GLU A 233 5.09 -20.49 -9.50
N THR A 234 4.02 -19.68 -9.62
CA THR A 234 3.75 -18.55 -8.69
C THR A 234 2.33 -18.67 -8.12
N ASP A 235 2.14 -19.51 -7.09
CA ASP A 235 0.84 -19.57 -6.40
C ASP A 235 0.57 -18.25 -5.65
N GLY A 236 -0.32 -17.43 -6.20
CA GLY A 236 -0.73 -16.15 -5.62
C GLY A 236 -1.28 -16.32 -4.20
N ARG A 237 -1.87 -17.47 -3.88
CA ARG A 237 -2.45 -17.76 -2.55
C ARG A 237 -1.38 -17.76 -1.47
N ILE A 238 -0.19 -18.26 -1.77
CA ILE A 238 0.96 -18.28 -0.86
C ILE A 238 1.41 -16.84 -0.52
N HIS A 239 1.33 -15.92 -1.49
CA HIS A 239 1.65 -14.51 -1.28
C HIS A 239 0.62 -13.83 -0.36
N ILE A 240 -0.66 -14.10 -0.59
CA ILE A 240 -1.74 -13.57 0.25
C ILE A 240 -1.66 -14.16 1.66
N GLN A 241 -1.41 -15.46 1.80
CA GLN A 241 -1.21 -16.13 3.08
C GLN A 241 -0.07 -15.46 3.86
N HIS A 242 1.05 -15.14 3.21
CA HIS A 242 2.15 -14.44 3.85
C HIS A 242 1.78 -13.02 4.27
N ILE A 243 1.04 -12.27 3.46
CA ILE A 243 0.52 -10.95 3.83
C ILE A 243 -0.36 -11.03 5.07
N ILE A 244 -1.26 -12.01 5.13
CA ILE A 244 -2.11 -12.25 6.30
C ILE A 244 -1.25 -12.61 7.51
N ARG A 245 -0.23 -13.46 7.36
CA ARG A 245 0.73 -13.79 8.44
C ARG A 245 1.47 -12.54 8.94
N MET A 246 1.90 -11.65 8.05
CA MET A 246 2.56 -10.39 8.43
C MET A 246 1.62 -9.47 9.22
N LEU A 247 0.36 -9.33 8.79
CA LEU A 247 -0.68 -8.62 9.54
C LEU A 247 -0.92 -9.26 10.91
N GLY A 248 -0.87 -10.59 10.97
CA GLY A 248 -1.05 -11.36 12.20
C GLY A 248 -0.01 -11.06 13.27
N LYS A 249 1.16 -10.49 12.94
CA LYS A 249 2.19 -10.18 13.94
C LYS A 249 1.67 -9.40 15.16
N ALA A 250 0.72 -8.49 14.98
CA ALA A 250 0.08 -7.77 16.09
C ALA A 250 -1.07 -8.59 16.70
N SER A 251 -1.05 -8.83 18.01
CA SER A 251 -2.05 -9.66 18.72
C SER A 251 -3.51 -9.28 18.41
N TYR A 252 -3.83 -7.98 18.39
CA TYR A 252 -5.18 -7.48 18.08
C TYR A 252 -5.69 -7.93 16.70
N VAL A 253 -4.82 -7.88 15.67
CA VAL A 253 -5.15 -8.26 14.30
C VAL A 253 -5.09 -9.78 14.13
N GLY A 254 -4.08 -10.41 14.73
CA GLY A 254 -3.85 -11.86 14.68
C GLY A 254 -5.01 -12.69 15.24
N GLN A 255 -5.56 -12.32 16.39
CA GLN A 255 -6.73 -13.00 16.97
C GLN A 255 -7.95 -12.95 16.03
N ARG A 256 -8.18 -11.79 15.37
CA ARG A 256 -9.27 -11.62 14.41
C ARG A 256 -9.05 -12.40 13.11
N ILE A 257 -7.80 -12.48 12.64
CA ILE A 257 -7.42 -13.34 11.51
C ILE A 257 -7.75 -14.80 11.85
N PHE A 258 -7.35 -15.27 13.02
CA PHE A 258 -7.61 -16.64 13.44
C PHE A 258 -9.09 -16.98 13.45
N LEU A 259 -9.90 -16.15 14.10
CA LEU A 259 -11.34 -16.35 14.17
C LEU A 259 -11.96 -16.41 12.76
N SER A 260 -11.60 -15.45 11.90
CA SER A 260 -12.09 -15.39 10.52
C SER A 260 -11.71 -16.62 9.69
N VAL A 261 -10.46 -17.11 9.82
CA VAL A 261 -9.99 -18.30 9.11
C VAL A 261 -10.68 -19.56 9.62
N CYS A 262 -10.90 -19.71 10.93
CA CYS A 262 -11.62 -20.86 11.50
C CYS A 262 -13.08 -20.91 11.03
N HIS A 263 -13.76 -19.75 11.00
CA HIS A 263 -15.11 -19.67 10.42
C HIS A 263 -15.12 -20.05 8.95
N ARG A 264 -14.14 -19.57 8.17
CA ARG A 264 -14.04 -19.91 6.74
C ARG A 264 -13.77 -21.39 6.50
N ILE A 265 -12.91 -22.02 7.30
CA ILE A 265 -12.68 -23.48 7.26
C ILE A 265 -13.98 -24.22 7.51
N SER A 266 -14.72 -23.85 8.55
CA SER A 266 -16.00 -24.49 8.90
C SER A 266 -17.01 -24.38 7.75
N GLU A 267 -17.18 -23.19 7.19
CA GLU A 267 -18.05 -22.92 6.04
C GLU A 267 -17.67 -23.79 4.82
N LEU A 268 -16.37 -23.86 4.48
CA LEU A 268 -15.90 -24.65 3.35
C LEU A 268 -16.01 -26.16 3.59
N ALA A 269 -15.83 -26.61 4.83
CA ALA A 269 -15.97 -28.01 5.21
C ALA A 269 -17.43 -28.46 5.07
N GLU A 270 -18.38 -27.67 5.57
CA GLU A 270 -19.81 -27.90 5.38
C GLU A 270 -20.20 -27.92 3.90
N ARG A 271 -19.64 -26.99 3.11
CA ARG A 271 -19.86 -26.98 1.66
C ARG A 271 -19.35 -28.26 1.00
N LEU A 272 -18.14 -28.73 1.34
CA LEU A 272 -17.57 -29.96 0.78
C LEU A 272 -18.34 -31.24 1.16
N LEU A 273 -19.06 -31.25 2.28
CA LEU A 273 -19.96 -32.35 2.64
C LEU A 273 -21.15 -32.46 1.68
N LEU A 274 -21.56 -31.37 1.06
CA LEU A 274 -22.72 -31.30 0.17
C LEU A 274 -22.33 -31.26 -1.32
N LEU A 275 -21.09 -30.87 -1.61
CA LEU A 275 -20.61 -30.70 -2.98
C LEU A 275 -20.37 -32.05 -3.67
N ASP A 276 -20.64 -32.08 -4.97
CA ASP A 276 -20.24 -33.18 -5.86
C ASP A 276 -18.70 -33.17 -6.01
N PRO A 277 -18.00 -34.30 -5.79
CA PRO A 277 -16.55 -34.40 -6.05
C PRO A 277 -16.13 -34.05 -7.49
N PHE A 278 -17.06 -34.08 -8.45
CA PHE A 278 -16.81 -33.71 -9.85
C PHE A 278 -17.17 -32.25 -10.17
N ASP A 279 -17.59 -31.46 -9.17
CA ASP A 279 -17.81 -30.02 -9.35
C ASP A 279 -16.48 -29.28 -9.54
N GLU A 280 -16.45 -28.32 -10.46
CA GLU A 280 -15.25 -27.52 -10.80
C GLU A 280 -14.68 -26.75 -9.58
N SER A 281 -15.52 -26.42 -8.60
CA SER A 281 -15.08 -25.76 -7.36
C SER A 281 -14.48 -26.71 -6.33
N PHE A 282 -14.62 -28.02 -6.49
CA PHE A 282 -14.15 -29.01 -5.52
C PHE A 282 -12.62 -28.94 -5.31
N PRO A 283 -11.76 -28.98 -6.37
CA PRO A 283 -10.30 -28.87 -6.20
C PRO A 283 -9.89 -27.52 -5.58
N GLN A 284 -10.57 -26.43 -5.97
CA GLN A 284 -10.30 -25.09 -5.46
C GLN A 284 -10.52 -24.98 -3.96
N ILE A 285 -11.60 -25.57 -3.44
CA ILE A 285 -11.89 -25.58 -2.01
C ILE A 285 -10.85 -26.43 -1.27
N HIS A 286 -10.41 -27.55 -1.86
CA HIS A 286 -9.38 -28.41 -1.28
C HIS A 286 -8.04 -27.68 -1.09
N ASP A 287 -7.56 -27.00 -2.13
CA ASP A 287 -6.34 -26.20 -2.04
C ASP A 287 -6.45 -25.09 -0.98
N SER A 288 -7.59 -24.40 -0.96
CA SER A 288 -7.87 -23.33 -0.01
C SER A 288 -7.84 -23.83 1.44
N MET A 289 -8.38 -25.03 1.68
CA MET A 289 -8.40 -25.67 2.99
C MET A 289 -6.98 -25.87 3.54
N PHE A 290 -6.07 -26.41 2.72
CA PHE A 290 -4.68 -26.61 3.10
C PHE A 290 -3.98 -25.30 3.47
N VAL A 291 -4.10 -24.28 2.61
CA VAL A 291 -3.47 -22.96 2.84
C VAL A 291 -4.00 -22.31 4.12
N MET A 292 -5.30 -22.45 4.42
CA MET A 292 -5.89 -21.93 5.66
C MET A 292 -5.40 -22.66 6.91
N ILE A 293 -5.38 -24.00 6.92
CA ILE A 293 -4.89 -24.77 8.07
C ILE A 293 -3.41 -24.47 8.32
N GLN A 294 -2.60 -24.36 7.27
CA GLN A 294 -1.20 -23.98 7.37
C GLN A 294 -1.02 -22.54 7.90
N LEU A 295 -1.90 -21.60 7.53
CA LEU A 295 -1.87 -20.25 8.09
C LEU A 295 -2.13 -20.28 9.60
N ILE A 296 -3.09 -21.09 10.06
CA ILE A 296 -3.34 -21.27 11.50
C ILE A 296 -2.08 -21.82 12.18
N GLU A 297 -1.47 -22.87 11.63
CA GLU A 297 -0.23 -23.45 12.16
C GLU A 297 0.88 -22.39 12.31
N PHE A 298 1.08 -21.55 11.29
CA PHE A 298 2.09 -20.49 11.32
C PHE A 298 1.79 -19.44 12.39
N LEU A 299 0.55 -18.99 12.51
CA LEU A 299 0.18 -17.98 13.49
C LEU A 299 0.33 -18.52 14.93
N VAL A 300 -0.01 -19.80 15.16
CA VAL A 300 0.17 -20.44 16.48
C VAL A 300 1.66 -20.55 16.78
N SER A 301 2.43 -21.13 15.86
CA SER A 301 3.85 -21.42 16.05
C SER A 301 4.69 -20.15 16.25
N ASP A 302 4.41 -19.10 15.47
CA ASP A 302 5.23 -17.89 15.48
C ASP A 302 4.85 -16.91 16.58
N TYR A 303 3.56 -16.76 16.87
CA TYR A 303 3.07 -15.56 17.53
C TYR A 303 2.30 -15.81 18.82
N LEU A 304 1.68 -16.97 19.04
CA LEU A 304 0.81 -17.17 20.21
C LEU A 304 1.55 -16.94 21.54
N VAL A 305 2.77 -17.46 21.71
CA VAL A 305 3.61 -17.17 22.88
C VAL A 305 3.92 -15.68 23.03
N THR A 306 4.19 -14.99 21.93
CA THR A 306 4.51 -13.56 21.94
C THR A 306 3.29 -12.73 22.34
N TRP A 307 2.15 -13.00 21.70
CA TRP A 307 0.89 -12.35 21.99
C TRP A 307 0.45 -12.53 23.44
N SER A 308 0.66 -13.71 24.03
CA SER A 308 0.27 -13.97 25.44
C SER A 308 0.91 -13.03 26.46
N LYS A 309 1.96 -12.30 26.06
CA LYS A 309 2.70 -11.33 26.88
C LYS A 309 2.35 -9.88 26.54
N GLU A 310 1.57 -9.65 25.48
CA GLU A 310 1.18 -8.31 25.02
C GLU A 310 -0.06 -7.83 25.79
N GLU A 311 -0.08 -6.54 26.16
CA GLU A 311 -1.21 -5.92 26.87
C GLU A 311 -2.51 -5.88 26.03
N GLY A 312 -2.40 -5.97 24.69
CA GLY A 312 -3.52 -6.00 23.76
C GLY A 312 -4.13 -7.38 23.51
N PHE A 313 -3.70 -8.41 24.24
CA PHE A 313 -4.23 -9.75 24.09
C PHE A 313 -5.54 -9.94 24.87
N GLU A 314 -6.61 -10.31 24.16
CA GLU A 314 -7.95 -10.40 24.72
C GLU A 314 -8.29 -11.86 24.98
N ILE A 315 -8.27 -12.29 26.25
CA ILE A 315 -8.53 -13.69 26.62
C ILE A 315 -9.91 -14.15 26.13
N SER A 316 -10.94 -13.30 26.21
CA SER A 316 -12.29 -13.61 25.73
C SER A 316 -12.34 -13.88 24.21
N LEU A 317 -11.59 -13.11 23.42
CA LEU A 317 -11.53 -13.32 21.97
C LEU A 317 -10.72 -14.58 21.63
N PHE A 318 -9.71 -14.89 22.44
CA PHE A 318 -8.97 -16.14 22.34
C PHE A 318 -9.85 -17.37 22.67
N GLU A 319 -10.73 -17.29 23.68
CA GLU A 319 -11.72 -18.34 23.96
C GLU A 319 -12.72 -18.53 22.81
N GLU A 320 -13.21 -17.44 22.24
CA GLU A 320 -14.08 -17.49 21.07
C GLU A 320 -13.37 -18.17 19.89
N TRP A 321 -12.10 -17.80 19.64
CA TRP A 321 -11.29 -18.48 18.65
C TRP A 321 -11.13 -19.97 18.95
N LEU A 322 -10.72 -20.37 20.15
CA LEU A 322 -10.54 -21.78 20.48
C LEU A 322 -11.83 -22.57 20.27
N THR A 323 -12.98 -21.98 20.62
CA THR A 323 -14.30 -22.57 20.37
C THR A 323 -14.53 -22.77 18.87
N SER A 324 -14.27 -21.74 18.06
CA SER A 324 -14.41 -21.82 16.60
C SER A 324 -13.41 -22.79 15.95
N PHE A 325 -12.19 -22.91 16.48
CA PHE A 325 -11.20 -23.88 16.03
C PHE A 325 -11.64 -25.32 16.33
N LEU A 326 -12.11 -25.58 17.54
CA LEU A 326 -12.61 -26.90 17.94
C LEU A 326 -13.86 -27.28 17.15
N HIS A 327 -14.72 -26.31 16.85
CA HIS A 327 -15.85 -26.50 15.94
C HIS A 327 -15.36 -26.87 14.52
N ALA A 328 -14.44 -26.11 13.94
CA ALA A 328 -13.84 -26.40 12.64
C ALA A 328 -13.21 -27.81 12.60
N ARG A 329 -12.49 -28.20 13.65
CA ARG A 329 -11.92 -29.55 13.82
C ARG A 329 -13.02 -30.61 13.75
N LYS A 330 -14.09 -30.46 14.52
CA LYS A 330 -15.22 -31.41 14.55
C LYS A 330 -15.91 -31.51 13.18
N THR A 331 -16.12 -30.39 12.50
CA THR A 331 -16.69 -30.36 11.15
C THR A 331 -15.79 -31.11 10.16
N LEU A 332 -14.48 -30.90 10.20
CA LEU A 332 -13.53 -31.62 9.35
C LEU A 332 -13.41 -33.11 9.70
N GLN A 333 -13.51 -33.50 10.98
CA GLN A 333 -13.56 -34.90 11.39
C GLN A 333 -14.79 -35.62 10.82
N SER A 334 -15.93 -34.95 10.71
CA SER A 334 -17.11 -35.53 10.05
C SER A 334 -16.88 -35.86 8.57
N MET A 335 -15.88 -35.20 7.95
CA MET A 335 -15.45 -35.45 6.57
C MET A 335 -14.42 -36.58 6.43
N GLU A 336 -14.01 -37.27 7.50
CA GLU A 336 -12.95 -38.29 7.46
C GLU A 336 -13.18 -39.36 6.38
N LYS A 337 -14.45 -39.72 6.14
CA LYS A 337 -14.85 -40.68 5.10
C LYS A 337 -14.62 -40.19 3.67
N ARG A 338 -14.52 -38.87 3.46
CA ARG A 338 -14.26 -38.22 2.15
C ARG A 338 -12.81 -37.76 2.03
N SER A 339 -12.23 -37.23 3.11
CA SER A 339 -10.83 -36.79 3.16
C SER A 339 -10.32 -36.76 4.60
N GLY A 340 -9.69 -37.85 5.04
CA GLY A 340 -9.04 -37.93 6.36
C GLY A 340 -7.81 -37.03 6.52
N LEU A 341 -7.29 -36.46 5.41
CA LEU A 341 -6.09 -35.63 5.42
C LEU A 341 -6.26 -34.35 6.26
N TYR A 342 -7.43 -33.72 6.20
CA TYR A 342 -7.70 -32.50 6.97
C TYR A 342 -7.78 -32.76 8.47
N ALA A 343 -8.32 -33.92 8.88
CA ALA A 343 -8.30 -34.34 10.27
C ALA A 343 -6.86 -34.44 10.78
N LEU A 344 -5.97 -35.10 10.02
CA LEU A 344 -4.55 -35.20 10.37
C LEU A 344 -3.85 -33.84 10.48
N TYR A 345 -4.13 -32.91 9.55
CA TYR A 345 -3.56 -31.56 9.62
C TYR A 345 -4.09 -30.77 10.81
N MET A 346 -5.37 -30.86 11.11
CA MET A 346 -5.97 -30.23 12.28
C MET A 346 -5.48 -30.85 13.59
N ASP A 347 -5.25 -32.15 13.65
CA ASP A 347 -4.70 -32.83 14.82
C ASP A 347 -3.26 -32.37 15.09
N ARG A 348 -2.45 -32.20 14.05
CA ARG A 348 -1.11 -31.60 14.18
C ARG A 348 -1.18 -30.19 14.76
N VAL A 349 -2.06 -29.33 14.24
CA VAL A 349 -2.25 -27.96 14.75
C VAL A 349 -2.80 -27.98 16.18
N THR A 350 -3.72 -28.90 16.49
CA THR A 350 -4.26 -29.11 17.84
C THR A 350 -3.15 -29.48 18.80
N GLY A 351 -2.27 -30.41 18.45
CA GLY A 351 -1.14 -30.82 19.29
C GLY A 351 -0.18 -29.67 19.58
N GLU A 352 0.14 -28.87 18.56
CA GLU A 352 0.97 -27.67 18.74
C GLU A 352 0.28 -26.61 19.61
N MET A 353 -1.02 -26.41 19.40
CA MET A 353 -1.81 -25.46 20.19
C MET A 353 -1.94 -25.90 21.65
N ALA A 354 -2.26 -27.17 21.91
CA ALA A 354 -2.30 -27.75 23.26
C ALA A 354 -0.95 -27.62 23.96
N ARG A 355 0.15 -27.90 23.23
CA ARG A 355 1.52 -27.73 23.74
C ARG A 355 1.79 -26.29 24.17
N GLN A 356 1.45 -25.30 23.35
CA GLN A 356 1.68 -23.90 23.70
C GLN A 356 0.73 -23.42 24.81
N VAL A 357 -0.54 -23.79 24.75
CA VAL A 357 -1.54 -23.41 25.75
C VAL A 357 -1.18 -23.94 27.13
N GLY A 358 -0.75 -25.20 27.22
CA GLY A 358 -0.31 -25.80 28.49
C GLY A 358 0.96 -25.18 29.08
N GLN A 359 1.77 -24.50 28.26
CA GLN A 359 3.01 -23.85 28.72
C GLN A 359 2.80 -22.41 29.21
N ILE A 360 1.69 -21.76 28.82
CA ILE A 360 1.43 -20.34 29.08
C ILE A 360 0.56 -20.23 30.35
N PRO A 361 1.08 -19.69 31.47
CA PRO A 361 0.33 -19.66 32.73
C PRO A 361 -0.95 -18.82 32.67
N SER A 362 -0.95 -17.73 31.90
CA SER A 362 -2.14 -16.87 31.75
C SER A 362 -3.32 -17.58 31.08
N PHE A 363 -3.08 -18.71 30.39
CA PHE A 363 -4.13 -19.48 29.75
C PHE A 363 -4.77 -20.53 30.68
N GLN A 364 -4.30 -20.64 31.92
CA GLN A 364 -4.99 -21.45 32.95
C GLN A 364 -6.31 -20.82 33.39
N THR A 365 -6.57 -19.55 33.06
CA THR A 365 -7.83 -18.87 33.36
C THR A 365 -8.90 -19.07 32.29
N LEU A 366 -8.58 -19.82 31.22
CA LEU A 366 -9.54 -20.10 30.16
C LEU A 366 -10.64 -21.03 30.66
N ASN A 367 -11.78 -20.98 29.97
CA ASN A 367 -12.89 -21.88 30.23
C ASN A 367 -12.44 -23.35 30.21
N GLN A 368 -12.70 -24.04 31.32
CA GLN A 368 -12.29 -25.42 31.54
C GLN A 368 -12.83 -26.38 30.48
N ASP A 369 -14.05 -26.17 29.98
CA ASP A 369 -14.66 -27.02 28.95
C ASP A 369 -13.86 -26.95 27.63
N ILE A 370 -13.32 -25.77 27.30
CA ILE A 370 -12.47 -25.56 26.12
C ILE A 370 -11.13 -26.26 26.30
N LEU A 371 -10.52 -26.14 27.49
CA LEU A 371 -9.25 -26.81 27.81
C LEU A 371 -9.40 -28.32 27.78
N ASP A 372 -10.45 -28.86 28.38
CA ASP A 372 -10.72 -30.30 28.43
C ASP A 372 -10.92 -30.88 27.03
N GLU A 373 -11.55 -30.14 26.11
CA GLU A 373 -11.73 -30.55 24.72
C GLU A 373 -10.45 -30.41 23.88
N LEU A 374 -9.58 -29.45 24.21
CA LEU A 374 -8.29 -29.24 23.55
C LEU A 374 -7.25 -30.28 23.94
N PHE A 375 -7.25 -30.71 25.21
CA PHE A 375 -6.31 -31.70 25.76
C PHE A 375 -6.79 -33.15 25.64
N ARG A 376 -8.00 -33.37 25.12
CA ARG A 376 -8.50 -34.70 24.72
C ARG A 376 -7.93 -35.10 23.37
#